data_AF-A0A7V0QG17-F1
#
_entry.id   AF-A0A7V0QG17-F1
#
_cell.length_a   1.000
_cell.length_b   1.000
_cell.length_c   1.000
_cell.angle_alpha   90.00
_cell.angle_beta   90.00
_cell.angle_gamma   90.00
#
_symmetry.space_group_name_H-M   'P 1'
#
loop_
_entity.id
_entity.type
_entity.pdbx_description
1 polymer ?
#
loop_
_entity_poly.entity_id
_entity_poly.type
_entity_poly.pdbx_seq_one_letter_code
_entity_poly.pdbx_strand_id
1 'polypeptide(L)'
;MEVLNFGMGGFGTTQEYLTYTHKARLFKPDIVILAFFLGNDVMDNSKKIQSLFSEWGFKYRPYYLLKEGNLILQQVPRKTSVKKHVVLLNVKNWLKKHFRVAVFINKILKEKLLPLKTKSEKKCKKYWFKSCRYVAYDVYRPPPNEMWKEAWYITEKVILKLKNAVERDGAKFIVMFIPDILQADENPKKRIEEELGIVPPHDFDPLYPLERMINFCEENKIVYLDLLPEFLKYRDQFHLKYPYFSYPCNGHWNPLGHHLAASLAGEFLVKNGLIDEISSKRKKDIIQRIEEDLKKSPEEILGEKIYKRIYTGKYVT
;
A
#
# COMPACT_ATOMS: atom_id res chain seq x y z
N MET A 1 -11.95 -12.01 -17.82
CA MET A 1 -11.74 -10.99 -16.77
C MET A 1 -10.51 -10.19 -17.13
N GLU A 2 -10.66 -8.87 -17.24
CA GLU A 2 -9.55 -7.94 -17.37
C GLU A 2 -9.25 -7.34 -15.99
N VAL A 3 -7.98 -7.17 -15.65
CA VAL A 3 -7.55 -6.57 -14.39
C VAL A 3 -6.60 -5.42 -14.69
N LEU A 4 -6.96 -4.22 -14.25
CA LEU A 4 -6.19 -3.00 -14.47
C LEU A 4 -5.64 -2.49 -13.15
N ASN A 5 -4.31 -2.45 -13.03
CA ASN A 5 -3.64 -1.93 -11.83
C ASN A 5 -3.37 -0.43 -11.96
N PHE A 6 -4.01 0.35 -11.09
CA PHE A 6 -3.78 1.80 -10.96
C PHE A 6 -3.05 2.18 -9.67
N GLY A 7 -2.56 1.20 -8.91
CA GLY A 7 -1.77 1.40 -7.70
C GLY A 7 -0.46 2.11 -8.01
N MET A 8 -0.17 3.15 -7.22
CA MET A 8 1.00 4.00 -7.38
C MET A 8 1.67 4.18 -6.03
N GLY A 9 2.94 3.80 -5.93
CA GLY A 9 3.70 3.95 -4.69
C GLY A 9 3.76 5.40 -4.23
N GLY A 10 3.47 5.61 -2.94
CA GLY A 10 3.42 6.94 -2.34
C GLY A 10 2.20 7.74 -2.78
N PHE A 11 1.05 7.10 -2.96
CA PHE A 11 -0.27 7.73 -3.03
C PHE A 11 -1.03 7.38 -1.75
N GLY A 12 -1.78 8.34 -1.21
CA GLY A 12 -2.89 8.05 -0.31
C GLY A 12 -4.22 8.19 -1.02
N THR A 13 -5.30 7.97 -0.28
CA THR A 13 -6.68 7.94 -0.78
C THR A 13 -7.10 9.16 -1.59
N THR A 14 -6.54 10.34 -1.30
CA THR A 14 -6.76 11.54 -2.11
C THR A 14 -6.30 11.35 -3.55
N GLN A 15 -5.10 10.82 -3.77
CA GLN A 15 -4.58 10.62 -5.11
C GLN A 15 -5.21 9.41 -5.79
N GLU A 16 -5.64 8.40 -5.04
CA GLU A 16 -6.40 7.25 -5.55
C GLU A 16 -7.77 7.70 -6.08
N TYR A 17 -8.49 8.53 -5.31
CA TYR A 17 -9.74 9.18 -5.77
C TYR A 17 -9.55 9.97 -7.06
N LEU A 18 -8.48 10.77 -7.15
CA LEU A 18 -8.17 11.54 -8.36
C LEU A 18 -7.79 10.63 -9.53
N THR A 19 -7.10 9.52 -9.26
CA THR A 19 -6.75 8.54 -10.29
C THR A 19 -7.98 7.87 -10.86
N TYR A 20 -8.94 7.51 -10.01
CA TYR A 20 -10.23 6.98 -10.46
C TYR A 20 -10.97 8.01 -11.33
N THR A 21 -11.17 9.21 -10.80
CA THR A 21 -12.00 10.26 -11.44
C THR A 21 -11.43 10.77 -12.76
N HIS A 22 -10.11 10.76 -12.94
CA HIS A 22 -9.47 11.28 -14.15
C HIS A 22 -8.97 10.20 -15.12
N LYS A 23 -8.80 8.94 -14.67
CA LYS A 23 -8.20 7.88 -15.49
C LYS A 23 -8.99 6.58 -15.44
N ALA A 24 -9.11 5.96 -14.26
CA ALA A 24 -9.59 4.57 -14.18
C ALA A 24 -11.05 4.44 -14.63
N ARG A 25 -11.90 5.44 -14.38
CA ARG A 25 -13.30 5.42 -14.81
C ARG A 25 -13.50 5.34 -16.33
N LEU A 26 -12.52 5.77 -17.13
CA LEU A 26 -12.60 5.73 -18.60
C LEU A 26 -12.65 4.30 -19.14
N PHE A 27 -12.20 3.33 -18.34
CA PHE A 27 -12.22 1.91 -18.67
C PHE A 27 -13.56 1.25 -18.30
N LYS A 28 -14.53 2.00 -17.74
CA LYS A 28 -15.85 1.52 -17.33
C LYS A 28 -15.78 0.21 -16.50
N PRO A 29 -15.04 0.22 -15.37
CA PRO A 29 -14.88 -0.99 -14.58
C PRO A 29 -16.21 -1.43 -13.95
N ASP A 30 -16.44 -2.74 -13.84
CA ASP A 30 -17.59 -3.28 -13.08
C ASP A 30 -17.33 -3.29 -11.56
N ILE A 31 -16.05 -3.38 -11.17
CA ILE A 31 -15.59 -3.48 -9.79
C ILE A 31 -14.37 -2.58 -9.60
N VAL A 32 -14.35 -1.83 -8.50
CA VAL A 32 -13.19 -1.04 -8.07
C VAL A 32 -12.82 -1.46 -6.65
N ILE A 33 -11.59 -1.98 -6.51
CA ILE A 33 -11.01 -2.34 -5.21
C ILE A 33 -10.03 -1.25 -4.81
N LEU A 34 -10.32 -0.55 -3.71
CA LEU A 34 -9.37 0.31 -3.01
C LEU A 34 -8.52 -0.57 -2.10
N ALA A 35 -7.25 -0.75 -2.44
CA ALA A 35 -6.30 -1.48 -1.61
C ALA A 35 -5.71 -0.52 -0.56
N PHE A 36 -6.36 -0.46 0.61
CA PHE A 36 -6.07 0.51 1.66
C PHE A 36 -5.01 -0.04 2.63
N PHE A 37 -3.85 0.61 2.70
CA PHE A 37 -2.77 0.22 3.61
C PHE A 37 -2.88 0.91 4.97
N LEU A 38 -3.16 0.10 5.98
CA LEU A 38 -3.43 0.54 7.36
C LEU A 38 -2.23 1.26 8.00
N GLY A 39 -1.01 0.99 7.54
CA GLY A 39 0.20 1.52 8.16
C GLY A 39 0.56 2.96 7.79
N ASN A 40 0.10 3.50 6.65
CA ASN A 40 0.46 4.88 6.27
C ASN A 40 -0.52 5.64 5.37
N ASP A 41 -1.59 5.04 4.82
CA ASP A 41 -2.49 5.74 3.90
C ASP A 41 -3.16 6.96 4.55
N VAL A 42 -3.48 6.87 5.85
CA VAL A 42 -4.04 7.98 6.64
C VAL A 42 -3.05 9.14 6.71
N MET A 43 -1.79 8.86 7.05
CA MET A 43 -0.73 9.87 7.05
C MET A 43 -0.55 10.46 5.64
N ASP A 44 -0.66 9.63 4.61
CA ASP A 44 -0.50 10.07 3.22
C ASP A 44 -1.57 11.07 2.76
N ASN A 45 -2.75 11.06 3.38
CA ASN A 45 -3.78 12.06 3.13
C ASN A 45 -3.51 13.41 3.82
N SER A 46 -2.58 13.49 4.76
CA SER A 46 -2.28 14.72 5.50
C SER A 46 -1.01 15.41 5.02
N LYS A 47 -1.19 16.59 4.43
CA LYS A 47 -0.04 17.46 4.07
C LYS A 47 0.78 17.86 5.29
N LYS A 48 0.12 18.10 6.43
CA LYS A 48 0.76 18.53 7.68
C LYS A 48 1.69 17.42 8.19
N ILE A 49 1.15 16.20 8.33
CA ILE A 49 1.92 15.04 8.80
C ILE A 49 3.06 14.75 7.82
N GLN A 50 2.79 14.69 6.51
CA GLN A 50 3.83 14.41 5.52
C GLN A 50 4.96 15.44 5.46
N SER A 51 4.70 16.69 5.84
CA SER A 51 5.74 17.73 5.94
C SER A 51 6.71 17.52 7.11
N LEU A 52 6.35 16.70 8.11
CA LEU A 52 7.23 16.36 9.23
C LEU A 52 8.24 15.26 8.86
N PHE A 53 7.89 14.39 7.91
CA PHE A 53 8.67 13.19 7.60
C PHE A 53 9.47 13.28 6.29
N SER A 54 9.06 14.15 5.36
CA SER A 54 9.64 14.18 4.01
C SER A 54 10.15 15.57 3.58
N GLU A 55 11.42 15.62 3.19
CA GLU A 55 11.97 16.72 2.39
C GLU A 55 11.70 16.53 0.88
N TRP A 56 11.37 15.30 0.46
CA TRP A 56 11.27 14.89 -0.95
C TRP A 56 9.84 14.63 -1.40
N GLY A 57 9.45 15.17 -2.56
CA GLY A 57 8.34 14.70 -3.41
C GLY A 57 6.90 14.94 -2.91
N PHE A 58 6.60 14.54 -1.67
CA PHE A 58 5.24 14.58 -1.10
C PHE A 58 4.72 15.99 -0.89
N LYS A 59 5.59 17.00 -0.77
CA LYS A 59 5.20 18.42 -0.77
C LYS A 59 4.47 18.86 -2.05
N TYR A 60 4.62 18.13 -3.16
CA TYR A 60 4.16 18.50 -4.50
C TYR A 60 3.16 17.50 -5.10
N ARG A 61 2.22 16.99 -4.29
CA ARG A 61 1.05 16.23 -4.75
C ARG A 61 -0.25 16.92 -4.29
N PRO A 62 -1.40 16.66 -4.93
CA PRO A 62 -2.65 17.30 -4.54
C PRO A 62 -3.12 16.75 -3.19
N TYR A 63 -3.63 17.62 -2.31
CA TYR A 63 -4.17 17.24 -1.00
C TYR A 63 -5.55 17.83 -0.83
N TYR A 64 -6.44 17.13 -0.13
CA TYR A 64 -7.58 17.81 0.47
C TYR A 64 -7.13 18.53 1.74
N LEU A 65 -7.60 19.76 1.90
CA LEU A 65 -7.46 20.54 3.13
C LEU A 65 -8.83 20.69 3.76
N LEU A 66 -8.91 20.55 5.08
CA LEU A 66 -10.13 20.82 5.83
C LEU A 66 -10.21 22.32 6.14
N LYS A 67 -11.24 23.01 5.60
CA LYS A 67 -11.57 24.40 5.94
C LYS A 67 -13.04 24.50 6.28
N GLU A 68 -13.38 24.94 7.48
CA GLU A 68 -14.77 25.15 7.93
C GLU A 68 -15.64 23.90 7.68
N GLY A 69 -15.12 22.72 8.00
CA GLY A 69 -15.80 21.44 7.80
C GLY A 69 -15.83 20.93 6.35
N ASN A 70 -15.35 21.71 5.38
CA ASN A 70 -15.35 21.36 3.96
C ASN A 70 -13.98 20.90 3.45
N LEU A 71 -13.99 19.88 2.59
CA LEU A 71 -12.79 19.41 1.91
C LEU A 71 -12.50 20.24 0.65
N ILE A 72 -11.45 21.04 0.69
CA ILE A 72 -10.98 21.84 -0.44
C ILE A 72 -9.77 21.18 -1.08
N LEU A 73 -9.86 20.84 -2.37
CA LEU A 73 -8.75 20.24 -3.09
C LEU A 73 -7.67 21.30 -3.37
N GLN A 74 -6.56 21.21 -2.65
CA GLN A 74 -5.36 21.95 -2.99
C GLN A 74 -4.64 21.24 -4.14
N GLN A 75 -4.67 21.87 -5.31
CA GLN A 75 -3.88 21.47 -6.46
C GLN A 75 -2.38 21.63 -6.16
N VAL A 76 -1.55 20.85 -6.86
CA VAL A 76 -0.08 20.97 -6.76
C VAL A 76 0.32 22.42 -7.06
N PRO A 77 1.07 23.10 -6.18
CA PRO A 77 1.55 24.44 -6.48
C PRO A 77 2.37 24.39 -7.77
N ARG A 78 1.95 25.12 -8.82
CA ARG A 78 2.80 25.34 -10.01
C ARG A 78 4.10 25.94 -9.50
N LYS A 79 5.25 25.28 -9.70
CA LYS A 79 6.55 25.89 -9.41
C LYS A 79 6.75 27.11 -10.31
N THR A 80 6.40 28.29 -9.83
CA THR A 80 6.84 29.57 -10.41
C THR A 80 8.21 29.90 -9.84
N SER A 81 9.25 29.21 -10.33
CA SER A 81 10.66 29.58 -10.08
C SER A 81 11.58 28.74 -10.97
N VAL A 82 11.54 29.05 -12.26
CA VAL A 82 12.51 28.57 -13.25
C VAL A 82 13.78 29.40 -13.06
N LYS A 83 14.69 28.99 -12.16
CA LYS A 83 16.08 29.51 -12.17
C LYS A 83 16.79 28.98 -13.42
N LYS A 84 17.61 29.83 -14.07
CA LYS A 84 18.26 29.76 -15.40
C LYS A 84 18.96 28.45 -15.86
N HIS A 85 18.89 27.33 -15.15
CA HIS A 85 19.54 26.03 -15.52
C HIS A 85 18.70 25.13 -16.47
N VAL A 86 17.71 25.68 -17.20
CA VAL A 86 16.54 24.92 -17.67
C VAL A 86 16.63 24.32 -19.08
N VAL A 87 17.55 24.76 -19.95
CA VAL A 87 17.56 24.28 -21.34
C VAL A 87 17.96 22.79 -21.45
N LEU A 88 19.06 22.37 -20.81
CA LEU A 88 19.56 20.99 -20.89
C LEU A 88 18.67 19.97 -20.13
N LEU A 89 18.09 20.39 -19.01
CA LEU A 89 17.13 19.58 -18.25
C LEU A 89 15.81 19.38 -19.00
N ASN A 90 15.38 20.38 -19.78
CA ASN A 90 14.16 20.29 -20.57
C ASN A 90 14.29 19.31 -21.73
N VAL A 91 15.40 19.30 -22.47
CA VAL A 91 15.59 18.32 -23.56
C VAL A 91 15.63 16.90 -23.00
N LYS A 92 16.35 16.67 -21.91
CA LYS A 92 16.42 15.34 -21.28
C LYS A 92 15.05 14.89 -20.74
N ASN A 93 14.29 15.77 -20.12
CA ASN A 93 12.96 15.45 -19.60
C ASN A 93 11.93 15.28 -20.73
N TRP A 94 12.02 16.09 -21.78
CA TRP A 94 11.22 15.95 -22.99
C TRP A 94 11.51 14.60 -23.67
N LEU A 95 12.78 14.24 -23.85
CA LEU A 95 13.17 12.94 -24.38
C LEU A 95 12.64 11.79 -23.52
N LYS A 96 12.71 11.87 -22.18
CA LYS A 96 12.12 10.85 -21.31
C LYS A 96 10.59 10.78 -21.37
N LYS A 97 9.93 11.91 -21.61
CA LYS A 97 8.47 12.00 -21.70
C LYS A 97 7.95 11.46 -23.03
N HIS A 98 8.71 11.63 -24.12
CA HIS A 98 8.29 11.27 -25.47
C HIS A 98 8.94 9.97 -26.00
N PHE A 99 10.10 9.57 -25.48
CA PHE A 99 10.83 8.40 -25.94
C PHE A 99 11.15 7.45 -24.77
N ARG A 100 10.50 6.29 -24.74
CA ARG A 100 10.77 5.24 -23.75
C ARG A 100 12.20 4.71 -23.81
N VAL A 101 12.83 4.75 -24.99
CA VAL A 101 14.25 4.41 -25.18
C VAL A 101 15.16 5.34 -24.37
N ALA A 102 14.84 6.64 -24.27
CA ALA A 102 15.61 7.58 -23.45
C ALA A 102 15.47 7.29 -21.94
N VAL A 103 14.33 6.77 -21.49
CA VAL A 103 14.15 6.27 -20.12
C VAL A 103 15.02 5.03 -19.88
N PHE A 104 15.02 4.09 -20.83
CA PHE A 104 15.79 2.84 -20.76
C PHE A 104 17.31 3.07 -20.79
N ILE A 105 17.80 3.89 -21.72
CA ILE A 105 19.22 4.27 -21.80
C ILE A 105 19.66 4.98 -20.51
N ASN A 106 18.85 5.91 -20.00
CA ASN A 106 19.16 6.58 -18.74
C ASN A 106 19.11 5.64 -17.52
N LYS A 107 18.38 4.52 -17.60
CA LYS A 107 18.40 3.46 -16.58
C LYS A 107 19.68 2.63 -16.68
N ILE A 108 20.05 2.16 -17.88
CA ILE A 108 21.29 1.41 -18.13
C ILE A 108 22.51 2.24 -17.76
N LEU A 109 22.57 3.51 -18.17
CA LEU A 109 23.69 4.38 -17.85
C LEU A 109 23.81 4.61 -16.34
N LYS A 110 22.69 4.74 -15.62
CA LYS A 110 22.72 4.80 -14.15
C LYS A 110 23.19 3.48 -13.54
N GLU A 111 22.74 2.33 -14.06
CA GLU A 111 23.12 1.02 -13.53
C GLU A 111 24.58 0.63 -13.87
N LYS A 112 25.14 1.11 -14.99
CA LYS A 112 26.50 0.81 -15.44
C LYS A 112 27.56 1.85 -15.02
N LEU A 113 27.22 3.13 -14.89
CA LEU A 113 28.17 4.21 -14.53
C LEU A 113 28.19 4.51 -13.03
N LEU A 114 27.20 4.07 -12.24
CA LEU A 114 27.34 4.05 -10.79
C LEU A 114 28.23 2.85 -10.45
N PRO A 115 29.44 3.06 -9.88
CA PRO A 115 30.24 1.94 -9.40
C PRO A 115 29.38 1.12 -8.44
N LEU A 116 29.42 -0.22 -8.60
CA LEU A 116 28.80 -1.26 -7.76
C LEU A 116 28.44 -0.69 -6.38
N LYS A 117 27.15 -0.39 -6.20
CA LYS A 117 26.61 0.53 -5.20
C LYS A 117 27.39 0.50 -3.87
N THR A 118 28.12 1.58 -3.71
CA THR A 118 28.86 2.02 -2.55
C THR A 118 27.90 2.34 -1.39
N LYS A 119 28.08 1.68 -0.25
CA LYS A 119 27.59 2.01 1.12
C LYS A 119 26.09 2.22 1.36
N SER A 120 25.26 2.76 0.46
CA SER A 120 23.83 3.02 0.74
C SER A 120 22.98 1.75 0.73
N GLU A 121 23.32 0.75 -0.11
CA GLU A 121 22.73 -0.59 -0.02
C GLU A 121 23.15 -1.32 1.27
N LYS A 122 24.37 -1.10 1.77
CA LYS A 122 24.80 -1.63 3.09
C LYS A 122 24.08 -0.95 4.26
N LYS A 123 23.67 0.31 4.12
CA LYS A 123 22.92 1.05 5.14
C LYS A 123 21.43 0.70 5.13
N CYS A 124 20.85 0.54 3.94
CA CYS A 124 19.47 0.08 3.75
C CYS A 124 19.27 -1.39 4.16
N LYS A 125 20.35 -2.17 4.19
CA LYS A 125 20.35 -3.58 4.63
C LYS A 125 20.12 -3.79 6.11
N LYS A 126 20.29 -2.77 6.97
CA LYS A 126 20.25 -3.03 8.42
C LYS A 126 18.85 -2.96 9.01
N TYR A 127 18.06 -1.90 8.78
CA TYR A 127 16.70 -1.81 9.34
C TYR A 127 15.83 -0.83 8.54
N TRP A 128 14.67 -1.27 8.06
CA TRP A 128 13.60 -0.38 7.58
C TRP A 128 13.28 0.63 8.67
N PHE A 129 12.98 0.12 9.85
CA PHE A 129 12.66 0.90 11.03
C PHE A 129 13.68 2.02 11.31
N LYS A 130 15.00 1.76 11.22
CA LYS A 130 16.03 2.77 11.56
C LYS A 130 16.25 3.86 10.49
N SER A 131 15.92 3.57 9.23
CA SER A 131 15.95 4.57 8.14
C SER A 131 14.67 5.41 8.12
N CYS A 132 13.62 4.84 8.71
CA CYS A 132 12.31 5.41 8.82
C CYS A 132 12.09 5.92 10.25
N ARG A 133 12.34 7.21 10.52
CA ARG A 133 11.56 7.95 11.54
C ARG A 133 10.04 8.01 11.17
N TYR A 134 9.55 7.05 10.37
CA TYR A 134 8.30 6.96 9.62
C TYR A 134 7.36 5.89 10.17
N VAL A 135 7.67 5.21 11.27
CA VAL A 135 6.58 4.46 11.93
C VAL A 135 5.66 5.51 12.49
N ALA A 136 4.59 5.76 11.76
CA ALA A 136 3.55 6.68 12.16
C ALA A 136 2.73 5.99 13.24
N TYR A 137 3.33 5.71 14.40
CA TYR A 137 2.70 5.01 15.54
C TYR A 137 1.34 5.58 15.89
N ASP A 138 1.20 6.87 15.66
CA ASP A 138 -0.03 7.60 15.89
C ASP A 138 -1.21 7.16 14.98
N VAL A 139 -0.98 6.34 13.94
CA VAL A 139 -2.05 5.62 13.20
C VAL A 139 -2.55 4.40 13.97
N TYR A 140 -1.72 3.81 14.84
CA TYR A 140 -1.98 2.63 15.66
C TYR A 140 -2.52 2.99 17.05
N ARG A 141 -3.21 4.13 17.19
CA ARG A 141 -3.83 4.57 18.44
C ARG A 141 -4.89 5.64 18.18
N PRO A 142 -5.77 5.94 19.16
CA PRO A 142 -6.67 7.07 19.08
C PRO A 142 -5.93 8.37 18.70
N PRO A 143 -6.50 9.23 17.83
CA PRO A 143 -5.78 10.37 17.28
C PRO A 143 -5.22 11.30 18.37
N PRO A 144 -3.89 11.40 18.51
CA PRO A 144 -3.29 12.04 19.68
C PRO A 144 -3.25 13.57 19.60
N ASN A 145 -3.53 14.14 18.41
CA ASN A 145 -3.58 15.57 18.19
C ASN A 145 -4.47 15.91 16.98
N GLU A 146 -4.72 17.21 16.79
CA GLU A 146 -5.60 17.70 15.72
C GLU A 146 -5.11 17.33 14.30
N MET A 147 -3.80 17.17 14.08
CA MET A 147 -3.30 16.77 12.75
C MET A 147 -3.74 15.35 12.40
N TRP A 148 -3.74 14.43 13.37
CA TRP A 148 -4.19 13.05 13.19
C TRP A 148 -5.72 12.94 13.13
N LYS A 149 -6.44 13.73 13.94
CA LYS A 149 -7.90 13.82 13.82
C LYS A 149 -8.31 14.28 12.42
N GLU A 150 -7.66 15.33 11.92
CA GLU A 150 -7.89 15.85 10.57
C GLU A 150 -7.51 14.82 9.50
N ALA A 151 -6.38 14.12 9.65
CA ALA A 151 -5.94 13.10 8.69
C ALA A 151 -6.94 11.95 8.54
N TRP A 152 -7.45 11.43 9.67
CA TRP A 152 -8.50 10.41 9.67
C TRP A 152 -9.79 10.93 9.05
N TYR A 153 -10.24 12.12 9.45
CA TYR A 153 -11.45 12.75 8.90
C TYR A 153 -11.35 12.92 7.38
N ILE A 154 -10.23 13.43 6.87
CA ILE A 154 -9.99 13.57 5.43
C ILE A 154 -10.03 12.20 4.75
N THR A 155 -9.35 11.21 5.32
CA THR A 155 -9.29 9.85 4.75
C THR A 155 -10.69 9.26 4.59
N GLU A 156 -11.46 9.22 5.66
CA GLU A 156 -12.84 8.72 5.69
C GLU A 156 -13.73 9.46 4.67
N LYS A 157 -13.70 10.80 4.65
CA LYS A 157 -14.48 11.60 3.70
C LYS A 157 -14.06 11.39 2.25
N VAL A 158 -12.78 11.14 1.98
CA VAL A 158 -12.28 10.87 0.63
C VAL A 158 -12.66 9.46 0.19
N ILE A 159 -12.65 8.47 1.08
CA ILE A 159 -13.17 7.12 0.78
C ILE A 159 -14.65 7.21 0.38
N LEU A 160 -15.47 7.99 1.10
CA LEU A 160 -16.86 8.23 0.71
C LEU A 160 -16.99 8.93 -0.64
N LYS A 161 -16.12 9.90 -0.95
CA LYS A 161 -16.08 10.52 -2.28
C LYS A 161 -15.75 9.51 -3.37
N LEU A 162 -14.82 8.58 -3.12
CA LEU A 162 -14.48 7.52 -4.06
C LEU A 162 -15.63 6.53 -4.24
N LYS A 163 -16.21 6.02 -3.14
CA LYS A 163 -17.41 5.18 -3.16
C LYS A 163 -18.51 5.79 -4.03
N ASN A 164 -18.90 7.04 -3.74
CA ASN A 164 -19.97 7.71 -4.47
C ASN A 164 -19.63 7.92 -5.95
N ALA A 165 -18.37 8.17 -6.29
CA ALA A 165 -17.95 8.31 -7.69
C ALA A 165 -18.01 6.97 -8.43
N VAL A 166 -17.60 5.88 -7.78
CA VAL A 166 -17.60 4.52 -8.32
C VAL A 166 -19.03 4.03 -8.55
N GLU A 167 -19.89 4.15 -7.55
CA GLU A 167 -21.29 3.69 -7.61
C GLU A 167 -22.11 4.49 -8.62
N ARG A 168 -21.88 5.81 -8.72
CA ARG A 168 -22.52 6.65 -9.74
C ARG A 168 -22.17 6.22 -11.16
N ASP A 169 -20.99 5.66 -11.36
CA ASP A 169 -20.54 5.14 -12.65
C ASP A 169 -21.04 3.70 -12.90
N GLY A 170 -21.87 3.14 -12.00
CA GLY A 170 -22.47 1.81 -12.11
C GLY A 170 -21.60 0.66 -11.60
N ALA A 171 -20.46 0.97 -10.98
CA ALA A 171 -19.49 -0.03 -10.53
C ALA A 171 -19.66 -0.37 -9.03
N LYS A 172 -19.25 -1.58 -8.63
CA LYS A 172 -19.21 -2.01 -7.23
C LYS A 172 -17.92 -1.48 -6.57
N PHE A 173 -18.04 -0.83 -5.41
CA PHE A 173 -16.90 -0.34 -4.65
C PHE A 173 -16.56 -1.28 -3.48
N ILE A 174 -15.28 -1.65 -3.36
CA ILE A 174 -14.77 -2.53 -2.31
C ILE A 174 -13.53 -1.90 -1.68
N VAL A 175 -13.39 -1.99 -0.36
CA VAL A 175 -12.15 -1.65 0.34
C VAL A 175 -11.45 -2.93 0.79
N MET A 176 -10.23 -3.16 0.34
CA MET A 176 -9.41 -4.29 0.78
C MET A 176 -8.34 -3.76 1.73
N PHE A 177 -8.33 -4.26 2.97
CA PHE A 177 -7.34 -3.86 3.96
C PHE A 177 -6.04 -4.63 3.78
N ILE A 178 -4.95 -3.90 3.53
CA ILE A 178 -3.59 -4.42 3.49
C ILE A 178 -3.05 -4.40 4.92
N PRO A 179 -2.83 -5.55 5.59
CA PRO A 179 -2.20 -5.60 6.91
C PRO A 179 -0.73 -5.16 6.87
N ASP A 180 -0.31 -4.43 7.89
CA ASP A 180 1.09 -4.12 8.15
C ASP A 180 1.82 -5.28 8.86
N ILE A 181 3.15 -5.28 8.76
CA ILE A 181 4.02 -6.21 9.46
C ILE A 181 3.80 -6.18 10.98
N LEU A 182 3.44 -5.02 11.54
CA LEU A 182 3.14 -4.87 12.96
C LEU A 182 1.84 -5.58 13.37
N GLN A 183 0.87 -5.72 12.47
CA GLN A 183 -0.36 -6.50 12.70
C GLN A 183 -0.12 -8.00 12.55
N ALA A 184 0.81 -8.38 11.67
CA ALA A 184 1.22 -9.76 11.46
C ALA A 184 2.23 -10.26 12.50
N ASP A 185 2.75 -9.40 13.37
CA ASP A 185 3.75 -9.77 14.37
C ASP A 185 3.12 -10.39 15.63
N GLU A 186 3.78 -11.38 16.24
CA GLU A 186 3.33 -11.99 17.49
C GLU A 186 3.56 -11.09 18.71
N ASN A 187 4.60 -10.24 18.68
CA ASN A 187 4.92 -9.29 19.73
C ASN A 187 5.47 -7.98 19.14
N PRO A 188 4.59 -7.16 18.51
CA PRO A 188 5.02 -5.97 17.78
C PRO A 188 5.71 -4.96 18.70
N LYS A 189 5.28 -4.81 19.97
CA LYS A 189 5.90 -3.90 20.93
C LYS A 189 7.37 -4.27 21.17
N LYS A 190 7.63 -5.55 21.46
CA LYS A 190 9.00 -6.07 21.64
C LYS A 190 9.84 -5.90 20.37
N ARG A 191 9.28 -6.19 19.19
CA ARG A 191 9.98 -5.99 17.92
C ARG A 191 10.38 -4.52 17.74
N ILE A 192 9.46 -3.60 17.99
CA ILE A 192 9.73 -2.17 17.91
C ILE A 192 10.86 -1.79 18.86
N GLU A 193 10.80 -2.24 20.13
CA GLU A 193 11.85 -1.97 21.11
C GLU A 193 13.21 -2.51 20.66
N GLU A 194 13.27 -3.74 20.15
CA GLU A 194 14.51 -4.39 19.69
C GLU A 194 15.09 -3.75 18.42
N GLU A 195 14.24 -3.40 17.44
CA GLU A 195 14.68 -2.90 16.14
C GLU A 195 14.94 -1.38 16.14
N LEU A 196 14.26 -0.63 17.02
CA LEU A 196 14.35 0.84 17.09
C LEU A 196 14.95 1.40 18.37
N GLY A 197 14.94 0.65 19.48
CA GLY A 197 15.27 1.20 20.78
C GLY A 197 14.25 2.25 21.25
N ILE A 198 13.00 2.16 20.79
CA ILE A 198 11.90 3.06 21.15
C ILE A 198 10.80 2.23 21.80
N VAL A 199 10.25 2.73 22.90
CA VAL A 199 9.05 2.16 23.53
C VAL A 199 7.82 2.81 22.87
N PRO A 200 6.90 2.03 22.27
CA PRO A 200 5.66 2.58 21.74
C PRO A 200 4.83 3.28 22.83
N PRO A 201 3.96 4.23 22.46
CA PRO A 201 3.00 4.82 23.40
C PRO A 201 2.18 3.76 24.14
N HIS A 202 1.73 4.07 25.37
CA HIS A 202 0.95 3.12 26.20
C HIS A 202 -0.35 2.65 25.52
N ASP A 203 -0.95 3.53 24.74
CA ASP A 203 -2.17 3.36 23.94
C ASP A 203 -1.90 2.81 22.53
N PHE A 204 -0.68 2.34 22.26
CA PHE A 204 -0.35 1.67 21.01
C PHE A 204 -1.07 0.31 20.91
N ASP A 205 -1.85 0.20 19.84
CA ASP A 205 -2.59 -0.97 19.43
C ASP A 205 -2.49 -1.17 17.90
N PRO A 206 -1.78 -2.23 17.44
CA PRO A 206 -1.68 -2.56 16.01
C PRO A 206 -3.04 -2.75 15.32
N LEU A 207 -4.08 -3.15 16.06
CA LEU A 207 -5.41 -3.42 15.50
C LEU A 207 -6.28 -2.17 15.37
N TYR A 208 -5.96 -1.08 16.09
CA TYR A 208 -6.71 0.17 16.07
C TYR A 208 -7.14 0.65 14.65
N PRO A 209 -6.23 0.76 13.65
CA PRO A 209 -6.62 1.25 12.33
C PRO A 209 -7.55 0.27 11.60
N LEU A 210 -7.39 -1.04 11.82
CA LEU A 210 -8.27 -2.05 11.23
C LEU A 210 -9.68 -1.94 11.82
N GLU A 211 -9.79 -1.96 13.14
CA GLU A 211 -11.09 -1.88 13.83
C GLU A 211 -11.84 -0.59 13.47
N ARG A 212 -11.13 0.55 13.45
CA ARG A 212 -11.71 1.83 13.02
C ARG A 212 -12.23 1.76 11.59
N MET A 213 -11.47 1.17 10.68
CA MET A 213 -11.86 1.09 9.27
C MET A 213 -12.98 0.08 9.01
N ILE A 214 -13.04 -1.01 9.77
CA ILE A 214 -14.18 -1.95 9.75
C ILE A 214 -15.45 -1.22 10.19
N ASN A 215 -15.44 -0.58 11.36
CA ASN A 215 -16.58 0.18 11.88
C ASN A 215 -17.03 1.26 10.87
N PHE A 216 -16.09 2.01 10.32
CA PHE A 216 -16.37 3.00 9.27
C PHE A 216 -17.03 2.36 8.04
N CYS A 217 -16.55 1.20 7.58
CA CYS A 217 -17.14 0.52 6.43
C CYS A 217 -18.55 0.01 6.73
N GLU A 218 -18.79 -0.57 7.90
CA GLU A 218 -20.11 -1.04 8.35
C GLU A 218 -21.12 0.11 8.43
N GLU A 219 -20.76 1.22 9.11
CA GLU A 219 -21.59 2.42 9.24
C GLU A 219 -21.99 3.02 7.87
N ASN A 220 -21.08 2.95 6.90
CA ASN A 220 -21.26 3.54 5.58
C ASN A 220 -21.68 2.52 4.51
N LYS A 221 -22.01 1.28 4.90
CA LYS A 221 -22.43 0.18 4.01
C LYS A 221 -21.44 -0.04 2.86
N ILE A 222 -20.16 -0.05 3.18
CA ILE A 222 -19.06 -0.32 2.25
C ILE A 222 -18.72 -1.81 2.36
N VAL A 223 -18.71 -2.50 1.22
CA VAL A 223 -18.20 -3.86 1.16
C VAL A 223 -16.69 -3.82 1.38
N TYR A 224 -16.18 -4.64 2.31
CA TYR A 224 -14.75 -4.69 2.60
C TYR A 224 -14.22 -6.14 2.64
N LEU A 225 -12.92 -6.26 2.41
CA LEU A 225 -12.15 -7.49 2.54
C LEU A 225 -11.04 -7.26 3.56
N ASP A 226 -11.17 -7.91 4.72
CA ASP A 226 -10.11 -7.99 5.71
C ASP A 226 -9.20 -9.20 5.42
N LEU A 227 -7.94 -8.93 5.10
CA LEU A 227 -6.95 -9.96 4.82
C LEU A 227 -6.28 -10.49 6.10
N LEU A 228 -6.34 -9.76 7.21
CA LEU A 228 -5.54 -10.07 8.40
C LEU A 228 -5.84 -11.47 8.98
N PRO A 229 -7.11 -11.91 9.14
CA PRO A 229 -7.40 -13.21 9.75
C PRO A 229 -6.76 -14.38 9.02
N GLU A 230 -6.86 -14.42 7.69
CA GLU A 230 -6.28 -15.50 6.88
C GLU A 230 -4.75 -15.38 6.78
N PHE A 231 -4.20 -14.17 6.81
CA PHE A 231 -2.75 -13.97 6.93
C PHE A 231 -2.20 -14.52 8.25
N LEU A 232 -2.87 -14.25 9.38
CA LEU A 232 -2.47 -14.79 10.69
C LEU A 232 -2.60 -16.31 10.75
N LYS A 233 -3.71 -16.85 10.25
CA LYS A 233 -3.92 -18.30 10.17
C LYS A 233 -2.83 -18.99 9.35
N TYR A 234 -2.47 -18.44 8.19
CA TYR A 234 -1.40 -18.98 7.36
C TYR A 234 -0.02 -18.85 8.03
N ARG A 235 0.26 -17.71 8.68
CA ARG A 235 1.49 -17.51 9.47
C ARG A 235 1.63 -18.59 10.53
N ASP A 236 0.58 -18.82 11.29
CA ASP A 236 0.56 -19.74 12.43
C ASP A 236 0.66 -21.19 11.97
N GLN A 237 -0.10 -21.56 10.94
CA GLN A 237 -0.09 -22.91 10.35
C GLN A 237 1.32 -23.35 9.91
N PHE A 238 2.10 -22.44 9.34
CA PHE A 238 3.44 -22.75 8.82
C PHE A 238 4.59 -22.23 9.70
N HIS A 239 4.28 -21.71 10.90
CA HIS A 239 5.26 -21.07 11.79
C HIS A 239 6.17 -20.07 11.07
N LEU A 240 5.56 -19.27 10.19
CA LEU A 240 6.26 -18.40 9.26
C LEU A 240 7.15 -17.42 10.02
N LYS A 241 8.42 -17.37 9.66
CA LYS A 241 9.39 -16.49 10.33
C LYS A 241 9.32 -15.07 9.78
N TYR A 242 9.69 -14.10 10.61
CA TYR A 242 9.99 -12.75 10.14
C TYR A 242 10.92 -12.82 8.91
N PRO A 243 10.65 -12.09 7.82
CA PRO A 243 9.77 -10.91 7.71
C PRO A 243 8.29 -11.20 7.38
N TYR A 244 7.82 -12.43 7.62
CA TYR A 244 6.44 -12.85 7.35
C TYR A 244 6.07 -12.61 5.88
N PHE A 245 5.04 -11.81 5.62
CA PHE A 245 4.54 -11.50 4.28
C PHE A 245 5.23 -10.32 3.62
N SER A 246 6.24 -9.72 4.27
CA SER A 246 6.91 -8.50 3.80
C SER A 246 8.40 -8.68 3.55
N TYR A 247 9.04 -7.64 3.02
CA TYR A 247 10.50 -7.50 3.00
C TYR A 247 10.97 -6.71 4.23
N PRO A 248 12.08 -7.12 4.88
CA PRO A 248 12.56 -6.50 6.12
C PRO A 248 13.10 -5.08 5.91
N CYS A 249 13.44 -4.72 4.66
CA CYS A 249 14.08 -3.45 4.35
C CYS A 249 13.11 -2.31 4.04
N ASN A 250 11.86 -2.61 3.69
CA ASN A 250 10.92 -1.58 3.23
C ASN A 250 9.44 -1.82 3.63
N GLY A 251 9.12 -2.91 4.33
CA GLY A 251 7.76 -3.23 4.77
C GLY A 251 6.80 -3.66 3.65
N HIS A 252 7.19 -3.55 2.37
CA HIS A 252 6.34 -3.97 1.26
C HIS A 252 6.17 -5.48 1.27
N TRP A 253 5.03 -5.95 0.78
CA TRP A 253 4.81 -7.37 0.61
C TRP A 253 5.90 -8.04 -0.24
N ASN A 254 6.29 -9.22 0.21
CA ASN A 254 7.09 -10.15 -0.56
C ASN A 254 6.16 -10.98 -1.49
N PRO A 255 6.68 -11.86 -2.36
CA PRO A 255 5.85 -12.60 -3.30
C PRO A 255 4.82 -13.51 -2.61
N LEU A 256 5.08 -13.96 -1.39
CA LEU A 256 4.12 -14.75 -0.61
C LEU A 256 2.94 -13.89 -0.16
N GLY A 257 3.21 -12.69 0.37
CA GLY A 257 2.16 -11.73 0.73
C GLY A 257 1.27 -11.35 -0.46
N HIS A 258 1.90 -11.08 -1.62
CA HIS A 258 1.16 -10.84 -2.87
C HIS A 258 0.33 -12.06 -3.31
N HIS A 259 0.87 -13.27 -3.19
CA HIS A 259 0.17 -14.50 -3.56
C HIS A 259 -1.07 -14.70 -2.69
N LEU A 260 -0.94 -14.62 -1.35
CA LEU A 260 -2.08 -14.76 -0.45
C LEU A 260 -3.14 -13.70 -0.70
N ALA A 261 -2.75 -12.43 -0.81
CA ALA A 261 -3.70 -11.35 -1.07
C ALA A 261 -4.47 -11.55 -2.37
N ALA A 262 -3.80 -12.01 -3.44
CA ALA A 262 -4.45 -12.29 -4.72
C ALA A 262 -5.44 -13.47 -4.62
N SER A 263 -5.05 -14.55 -3.94
CA SER A 263 -5.91 -15.72 -3.72
C SER A 263 -7.14 -15.37 -2.90
N LEU A 264 -6.97 -14.66 -1.79
CA LEU A 264 -8.07 -14.24 -0.90
C LEU A 264 -8.99 -13.22 -1.57
N ALA A 265 -8.45 -12.26 -2.34
CA ALA A 265 -9.28 -11.35 -3.12
C ALA A 265 -10.10 -12.09 -4.19
N GLY A 266 -9.50 -13.05 -4.90
CA GLY A 266 -10.21 -13.88 -5.87
C GLY A 266 -11.33 -14.70 -5.22
N GLU A 267 -11.05 -15.34 -4.09
CA GLU A 267 -12.04 -16.10 -3.33
C GLU A 267 -13.19 -15.22 -2.85
N PHE A 268 -12.87 -14.06 -2.28
CA PHE A 268 -13.84 -13.08 -1.80
C PHE A 268 -14.80 -12.65 -2.92
N LEU A 269 -14.27 -12.32 -4.10
CA LEU A 269 -15.08 -11.92 -5.24
C LEU A 269 -16.03 -13.02 -5.72
N VAL A 270 -15.57 -14.28 -5.72
CA VAL A 270 -16.39 -15.43 -6.14
C VAL A 270 -17.45 -15.79 -5.11
N LYS A 271 -17.09 -15.89 -3.82
CA LYS A 271 -18.00 -16.26 -2.73
C LYS A 271 -19.12 -15.24 -2.53
N ASN A 272 -18.82 -13.96 -2.72
CA ASN A 272 -19.81 -12.87 -2.58
C ASN A 272 -20.59 -12.59 -3.88
N GLY A 273 -20.41 -13.37 -4.94
CA GLY A 273 -21.13 -13.17 -6.21
C GLY A 273 -20.85 -11.81 -6.85
N LEU A 274 -19.65 -11.26 -6.64
CA LEU A 274 -19.29 -9.94 -7.13
C LEU A 274 -18.91 -9.96 -8.61
N ILE A 275 -18.50 -11.13 -9.11
CA ILE A 275 -18.22 -11.38 -10.52
C ILE A 275 -19.43 -12.07 -11.16
N ASP A 276 -20.00 -11.41 -12.15
CA ASP A 276 -21.11 -11.94 -12.95
C ASP A 276 -20.59 -13.00 -13.96
N GLU A 277 -21.50 -13.84 -14.47
CA GLU A 277 -21.22 -14.79 -15.57
C GLU A 277 -20.22 -15.93 -15.30
N ILE A 278 -20.03 -16.36 -14.05
CA ILE A 278 -19.28 -17.59 -13.74
C ILE A 278 -20.25 -18.74 -13.47
N SER A 279 -20.13 -19.83 -14.25
CA SER A 279 -20.92 -21.05 -14.03
C SER A 279 -20.69 -21.64 -12.63
N SER A 280 -21.70 -22.28 -12.04
CA SER A 280 -21.59 -22.88 -10.70
C SER A 280 -20.44 -23.89 -10.60
N LYS A 281 -20.15 -24.61 -11.69
CA LYS A 281 -18.97 -25.50 -11.77
C LYS A 281 -17.67 -24.71 -11.68
N ARG A 282 -17.54 -23.64 -12.47
CA ARG A 282 -16.32 -22.82 -12.48
C ARG A 282 -16.09 -22.11 -11.14
N LYS A 283 -17.15 -21.68 -10.44
CA LYS A 283 -17.04 -21.13 -9.07
C LYS A 283 -16.43 -22.14 -8.11
N LYS A 284 -16.94 -23.38 -8.12
CA LYS A 284 -16.41 -24.48 -7.30
C LYS A 284 -14.94 -24.77 -7.62
N ASP A 285 -14.59 -24.86 -8.90
CA ASP A 285 -13.21 -25.11 -9.33
C ASP A 285 -12.24 -24.01 -8.86
N ILE A 286 -12.66 -22.74 -8.89
CA ILE A 286 -11.82 -21.61 -8.43
C ILE A 286 -11.64 -21.67 -6.91
N ILE A 287 -12.73 -21.85 -6.15
CA ILE A 287 -12.66 -21.95 -4.68
C ILE A 287 -11.77 -23.12 -4.27
N GLN A 288 -11.97 -24.29 -4.88
CA GLN A 288 -11.17 -25.47 -4.58
C GLN A 288 -9.67 -25.23 -4.85
N ARG A 289 -9.33 -24.61 -5.98
CA ARG A 289 -7.93 -24.28 -6.30
C ARG A 289 -7.32 -23.32 -5.28
N ILE A 290 -8.08 -22.31 -4.84
CA ILE A 290 -7.61 -21.36 -3.83
C ILE A 290 -7.42 -22.06 -2.48
N GLU A 291 -8.35 -22.91 -2.07
CA GLU A 291 -8.24 -23.70 -0.84
C GLU A 291 -7.05 -24.67 -0.88
N GLU A 292 -6.74 -25.25 -2.04
CA GLU A 292 -5.54 -26.06 -2.26
C GLU A 292 -4.26 -25.21 -2.20
N ASP A 293 -4.26 -24.02 -2.81
CA ASP A 293 -3.12 -23.10 -2.79
C ASP A 293 -2.82 -22.59 -1.38
N LEU A 294 -3.84 -22.28 -0.57
CA LEU A 294 -3.68 -21.85 0.83
C LEU A 294 -3.16 -22.98 1.75
N LYS A 295 -3.20 -24.25 1.31
CA LYS A 295 -2.60 -25.39 2.02
C LYS A 295 -1.14 -25.65 1.64
N LYS A 296 -0.62 -25.00 0.60
CA LYS A 296 0.79 -25.13 0.20
C LYS A 296 1.67 -24.34 1.16
N SER A 297 2.80 -24.93 1.52
CA SER A 297 3.82 -24.28 2.32
C SER A 297 4.44 -23.07 1.59
N PRO A 298 5.06 -22.13 2.33
CA PRO A 298 5.77 -21.01 1.73
C PRO A 298 6.81 -21.42 0.69
N GLU A 299 7.50 -22.55 0.91
CA GLU A 299 8.53 -23.06 0.00
C GLU A 299 7.92 -23.63 -1.29
N GLU A 300 6.77 -24.30 -1.21
CA GLU A 300 6.04 -24.77 -2.40
C GLU A 300 5.52 -23.62 -3.26
N ILE A 301 5.06 -22.52 -2.65
CA ILE A 301 4.57 -21.34 -3.37
C ILE A 301 5.71 -20.55 -4.00
N LEU A 302 6.79 -20.33 -3.26
CA LEU A 302 7.90 -19.47 -3.69
C LEU A 302 8.97 -20.20 -4.51
N GLY A 303 9.06 -21.52 -4.35
CA GLY A 303 10.24 -22.30 -4.71
C GLY A 303 11.41 -22.07 -3.74
N GLU A 304 12.24 -23.11 -3.59
CA GLU A 304 13.37 -23.17 -2.66
C GLU A 304 14.28 -21.93 -2.73
N LYS A 305 14.62 -21.47 -3.94
CA LYS A 305 15.54 -20.33 -4.14
C LYS A 305 14.99 -19.03 -3.56
N ILE A 306 13.73 -18.72 -3.82
CA ILE A 306 13.10 -17.47 -3.35
C ILE A 306 12.81 -17.58 -1.85
N TYR A 307 12.31 -18.74 -1.40
CA TYR A 307 12.07 -19.02 0.01
C TYR A 307 13.34 -18.81 0.85
N LYS A 308 14.46 -19.45 0.47
CA LYS A 308 15.75 -19.29 1.17
C LYS A 308 16.22 -17.83 1.18
N ARG A 309 16.06 -17.12 0.07
CA ARG A 309 16.46 -15.71 -0.03
C ARG A 309 15.70 -14.81 0.95
N ILE A 310 14.40 -15.06 1.17
CA ILE A 310 13.55 -14.23 2.04
C ILE A 310 13.73 -14.63 3.50
N TYR A 311 13.61 -15.92 3.83
CA TYR A 311 13.45 -16.38 5.22
C TYR A 311 14.73 -16.93 5.86
N THR A 312 15.77 -17.21 5.08
CA THR A 312 17.03 -17.75 5.63
C THR A 312 18.22 -16.78 5.46
N GLY A 313 18.03 -15.71 4.67
CA GLY A 313 19.10 -14.75 4.35
C GLY A 313 20.24 -15.32 3.49
N LYS A 314 20.15 -16.58 3.05
CA LYS A 314 21.14 -17.23 2.20
C LYS A 314 20.84 -16.96 0.72
N TYR A 315 21.85 -16.50 -0.03
CA TYR A 315 21.81 -16.48 -1.48
C TYR A 315 22.14 -17.89 -1.97
N VAL A 316 21.21 -18.56 -2.65
CA VAL A 316 21.57 -19.74 -3.46
C VAL A 316 22.22 -19.19 -4.73
N THR A 317 23.55 -19.33 -4.80
CA THR A 317 24.38 -18.99 -5.97
C THR A 317 23.99 -19.83 -7.16
#